data_AF-A0A286GI78-F1
#
_entry.id   AF-A0A286GI78-F1
#
_cell.length_a   1.000
_cell.length_b   1.000
_cell.length_c   1.000
_cell.angle_alpha   90.00
_cell.angle_beta   90.00
_cell.angle_gamma   90.00
#
_symmetry.space_group_name_H-M   'P 1'
#
loop_
_entity.id
_entity.type
_entity.pdbx_description
1 polymer ?
#
loop_
_entity_poly.entity_id
_entity_poly.type
_entity_poly.pdbx_seq_one_letter_code
_entity_poly.pdbx_strand_id
1 'polypeptide(L)'
;MRKSFYKTICASLGLSLAAGLFQSWLHVQRGVDLYRLASFRSWFLVGDFIALITACLLLTYYHHKGFKAAFWTGLVTTIISLATLLYLLLATLYPLLGQYPRVVILMGVLASLVYGATLATSRAGSRPWLKWAGSVVAILSGLQVAALMWFKDIPPYPPNATLDFIQQYLALADRIIPVLLLFNFIDELNRVSSDKEPINLPARLLMAQAMVAILALSTTILAIQLIGDNYSHTHVSARETTLAQSFEEGRYIGPQGDTLLYRIMKPLDYDPRKRYPLVVGLPYTCWSDNTRQIDACPIAKWLATDENRRKYAAFVFVPRCPPHTGWGGVANTPSVAPLTIEAIRSLDKAFSIDAQRRYVSGVSRGGYGSWHLIGAHPALFAAAIPVCGEGDPSQAPGMAGISVWAFHGAKDLNVPVSGSREMVTALKKAGGAPRYTEYPDAAHGIWEEVIKTPGLLDWLFAQKQVNPSKASKI
;
A
#
# COMPACT_ATOMS: atom_id res chain seq x y z
N MET A 1 -44.65 7.19 -7.42
CA MET A 1 -43.29 7.23 -8.01
C MET A 1 -43.34 6.67 -9.43
N ARG A 2 -42.43 7.09 -10.33
CA ARG A 2 -42.44 6.70 -11.76
C ARG A 2 -41.63 5.41 -12.00
N LYS A 3 -41.86 4.75 -13.14
CA LYS A 3 -41.17 3.51 -13.54
C LYS A 3 -39.66 3.72 -13.67
N SER A 4 -39.25 4.83 -14.27
CA SER A 4 -37.87 5.31 -14.39
C SER A 4 -37.14 5.42 -13.04
N PHE A 5 -37.81 5.89 -11.99
CA PHE A 5 -37.22 5.94 -10.64
C PHE A 5 -36.88 4.53 -10.15
N TYR A 6 -37.82 3.60 -10.24
CA TYR A 6 -37.62 2.22 -9.80
C TYR A 6 -36.54 1.51 -10.62
N LYS A 7 -36.47 1.75 -11.95
CA LYS A 7 -35.36 1.28 -12.78
C LYS A 7 -34.01 1.85 -12.33
N THR A 8 -33.96 3.13 -11.99
CA THR A 8 -32.72 3.82 -11.59
C THR A 8 -32.20 3.29 -10.26
N ILE A 9 -33.08 3.12 -9.26
CA ILE A 9 -32.66 2.53 -7.97
C ILE A 9 -32.30 1.05 -8.09
N CYS A 10 -32.99 0.27 -8.93
CA CYS A 10 -32.56 -1.09 -9.24
C CYS A 10 -31.18 -1.12 -9.92
N ALA A 11 -30.91 -0.22 -10.87
CA ALA A 11 -29.60 -0.13 -11.51
C ALA A 11 -28.50 0.24 -10.50
N SER A 12 -28.75 1.21 -9.61
CA SER A 12 -27.81 1.61 -8.56
C SER A 12 -27.52 0.47 -7.57
N LEU A 13 -28.55 -0.26 -7.13
CA LEU A 13 -28.41 -1.42 -6.26
C LEU A 13 -27.70 -2.59 -6.94
N GLY A 14 -27.99 -2.85 -8.22
CA GLY A 14 -27.32 -3.87 -9.02
C GLY A 14 -25.84 -3.55 -9.20
N LEU A 15 -25.51 -2.29 -9.47
CA LEU A 15 -24.12 -1.83 -9.55
C LEU A 15 -23.41 -1.97 -8.19
N SER A 16 -24.07 -1.59 -7.09
CA SER A 16 -23.53 -1.77 -5.73
C SER A 16 -23.26 -3.24 -5.41
N LEU A 17 -24.19 -4.14 -5.76
CA LEU A 17 -24.03 -5.58 -5.58
C LEU A 17 -22.86 -6.12 -6.41
N ALA A 18 -22.80 -5.78 -7.69
CA ALA A 18 -21.74 -6.25 -8.58
C ALA A 18 -20.35 -5.79 -8.14
N ALA A 19 -20.19 -4.49 -7.84
CA ALA A 19 -18.95 -3.94 -7.31
C ALA A 19 -18.59 -4.59 -5.97
N GLY A 20 -19.57 -4.73 -5.08
CA GLY A 20 -19.37 -5.34 -3.78
C GLY A 20 -18.91 -6.80 -3.86
N LEU A 21 -19.50 -7.61 -4.74
CA LEU A 21 -19.12 -9.02 -4.94
C LEU A 21 -17.71 -9.14 -5.55
N PHE A 22 -17.38 -8.28 -6.53
CA PHE A 22 -16.04 -8.23 -7.10
C PHE A 22 -14.98 -7.89 -6.04
N GLN A 23 -15.25 -6.89 -5.20
CA GLN A 23 -14.36 -6.54 -4.09
C GLN A 23 -14.21 -7.68 -3.09
N SER A 24 -15.30 -8.36 -2.70
CA SER A 24 -15.24 -9.52 -1.81
C SER A 24 -14.42 -10.66 -2.40
N TRP A 25 -14.57 -10.94 -3.70
CA TRP A 25 -13.76 -11.93 -4.41
C TRP A 25 -12.27 -11.58 -4.39
N LEU A 26 -11.91 -10.31 -4.61
CA LEU A 26 -10.51 -9.85 -4.48
C LEU A 26 -10.00 -9.93 -3.04
N HIS A 27 -10.84 -9.59 -2.05
CA HIS A 27 -10.46 -9.62 -0.64
C HIS A 27 -10.19 -11.05 -0.17
N VAL A 28 -10.96 -12.04 -0.62
CA VAL A 28 -10.69 -13.46 -0.35
C VAL A 28 -9.33 -13.90 -0.91
N GLN A 29 -8.91 -13.38 -2.07
CA GLN A 29 -7.61 -13.72 -2.65
C GLN A 29 -6.43 -13.02 -1.97
N ARG A 30 -6.62 -11.77 -1.52
CA ARG A 30 -5.53 -10.87 -1.11
C ARG A 30 -5.50 -10.58 0.38
N GLY A 31 -6.56 -10.88 1.11
CA GLY A 31 -6.77 -10.36 2.46
C GLY A 31 -6.58 -8.85 2.49
N VAL A 32 -5.95 -8.38 3.56
CA VAL A 32 -5.59 -6.97 3.77
C VAL A 32 -4.66 -6.36 2.71
N ASP A 33 -4.00 -7.16 1.87
CA ASP A 33 -3.17 -6.62 0.80
C ASP A 33 -3.98 -6.07 -0.38
N LEU A 34 -5.30 -6.31 -0.41
CA LEU A 34 -6.21 -5.65 -1.35
C LEU A 34 -6.08 -4.12 -1.26
N TYR A 35 -6.00 -3.58 -0.05
CA TYR A 35 -5.92 -2.14 0.22
C TYR A 35 -4.61 -1.50 -0.29
N ARG A 36 -3.64 -2.30 -0.72
CA ARG A 36 -2.34 -1.87 -1.25
C ARG A 36 -2.26 -1.89 -2.77
N LEU A 37 -3.26 -2.45 -3.46
CA LEU A 37 -3.30 -2.36 -4.92
C LEU A 37 -3.44 -0.88 -5.33
N ALA A 38 -2.66 -0.46 -6.32
CA ALA A 38 -2.54 0.94 -6.71
C ALA A 38 -3.92 1.55 -7.05
N SER A 39 -4.77 0.78 -7.72
CA SER A 39 -6.09 1.22 -8.17
C SER A 39 -7.18 1.12 -7.09
N PHE A 40 -6.88 0.52 -5.91
CA PHE A 40 -7.89 0.26 -4.89
C PHE A 40 -8.46 1.54 -4.28
N ARG A 41 -7.65 2.58 -4.09
CA ARG A 41 -8.12 3.86 -3.54
C ARG A 41 -9.21 4.48 -4.42
N SER A 42 -8.99 4.49 -5.74
CA SER A 42 -9.96 5.00 -6.71
C SER A 42 -11.22 4.13 -6.76
N TRP A 43 -11.04 2.80 -6.73
CA TRP A 43 -12.15 1.84 -6.63
C TRP A 43 -13.03 2.10 -5.40
N PHE A 44 -12.41 2.27 -4.23
CA PHE A 44 -13.08 2.54 -2.97
C PHE A 44 -13.92 3.82 -3.05
N LEU A 45 -13.34 4.92 -3.57
CA LEU A 45 -14.06 6.18 -3.75
C LEU A 45 -15.27 6.05 -4.69
N VAL A 46 -15.14 5.32 -5.80
CA VAL A 46 -16.27 5.06 -6.70
C VAL A 46 -17.36 4.24 -6.01
N GLY A 47 -16.97 3.26 -5.19
CA GLY A 47 -17.88 2.51 -4.32
C GLY A 47 -18.69 3.41 -3.38
N ASP A 48 -18.03 4.39 -2.75
CA ASP A 48 -18.67 5.36 -1.85
C ASP A 48 -19.66 6.26 -2.60
N PHE A 49 -19.33 6.69 -3.84
CA PHE A 49 -20.27 7.46 -4.66
C PHE A 49 -21.50 6.62 -5.07
N ILE A 50 -21.33 5.32 -5.37
CA ILE A 50 -22.45 4.41 -5.62
C ILE A 50 -23.34 4.31 -4.38
N ALA A 51 -22.74 4.16 -3.20
CA ALA A 51 -23.47 4.09 -1.93
C ALA A 51 -24.25 5.39 -1.66
N LEU A 52 -23.63 6.56 -1.90
CA LEU A 52 -24.27 7.86 -1.71
C LEU A 52 -25.49 8.05 -2.63
N ILE A 53 -25.37 7.74 -3.92
CA ILE A 53 -26.50 7.85 -4.85
C ILE A 53 -27.62 6.87 -4.45
N THR A 54 -27.25 5.65 -4.09
CA THR A 54 -28.21 4.64 -3.62
C THR A 54 -28.95 5.12 -2.37
N ALA A 55 -28.23 5.72 -1.42
CA ALA A 55 -28.82 6.32 -0.21
C ALA A 55 -29.78 7.47 -0.55
N CYS A 56 -29.40 8.39 -1.44
CA CYS A 56 -30.28 9.47 -1.89
C CYS A 56 -31.58 8.95 -2.54
N LEU A 57 -31.48 7.90 -3.35
CA LEU A 57 -32.64 7.24 -3.95
C LEU A 57 -33.51 6.56 -2.88
N LEU A 58 -32.92 5.83 -1.93
CA LEU A 58 -33.65 5.22 -0.81
C LEU A 58 -34.39 6.26 0.04
N LEU A 59 -33.72 7.37 0.38
CA LEU A 59 -34.32 8.47 1.14
C LEU A 59 -35.47 9.12 0.39
N THR A 60 -35.31 9.35 -0.92
CA THR A 60 -36.39 9.84 -1.79
C THR A 60 -37.58 8.90 -1.76
N TYR A 61 -37.32 7.59 -1.78
CA TYR A 61 -38.35 6.56 -1.72
C TYR A 61 -39.08 6.56 -0.36
N TYR A 62 -38.34 6.58 0.75
CA TYR A 62 -38.90 6.60 2.10
C TYR A 62 -39.75 7.85 2.35
N HIS A 63 -39.27 9.01 1.90
CA HIS A 63 -40.02 10.25 1.98
C HIS A 63 -41.37 10.15 1.27
N HIS A 64 -41.36 9.69 0.01
CA HIS A 64 -42.58 9.56 -0.79
C HIS A 64 -43.58 8.52 -0.26
N LYS A 65 -43.09 7.41 0.33
CA LYS A 65 -43.95 6.40 0.97
C LYS A 65 -44.40 6.77 2.38
N GLY A 66 -43.95 7.91 2.91
CA GLY A 66 -44.27 8.34 4.27
C GLY A 66 -43.60 7.50 5.37
N PHE A 67 -42.50 6.82 5.06
CA PHE A 67 -41.70 6.05 6.01
C PHE A 67 -40.77 6.97 6.81
N LYS A 68 -41.36 7.87 7.62
CA LYS A 68 -40.65 8.96 8.32
C LYS A 68 -39.48 8.46 9.19
N ALA A 69 -39.66 7.38 9.94
CA ALA A 69 -38.62 6.84 10.81
C ALA A 69 -37.41 6.35 10.01
N ALA A 70 -37.64 5.53 8.97
CA ALA A 70 -36.59 5.04 8.08
C ALA A 70 -35.90 6.18 7.29
N PHE A 71 -36.64 7.23 6.93
CA PHE A 71 -36.07 8.42 6.30
C PHE A 71 -35.07 9.13 7.21
N TRP A 72 -35.47 9.48 8.43
CA TRP A 72 -34.61 10.25 9.34
C TRP A 72 -33.41 9.46 9.82
N THR A 73 -33.59 8.18 10.19
CA THR A 73 -32.45 7.35 10.59
C THR A 73 -31.53 7.08 9.42
N GLY A 74 -32.05 6.83 8.21
CA GLY A 74 -31.24 6.68 7.01
C GLY A 74 -30.44 7.95 6.65
N LEU A 75 -31.03 9.14 6.84
CA LEU A 75 -30.34 10.41 6.59
C LEU A 75 -29.20 10.61 7.58
N VAL A 76 -29.46 10.39 8.87
CA VAL A 76 -28.44 10.47 9.93
C VAL A 76 -27.29 9.48 9.66
N THR A 77 -27.60 8.23 9.34
CA THR A 77 -26.59 7.21 8.99
C THR A 77 -25.77 7.65 7.79
N THR A 78 -26.40 8.18 6.73
CA THR A 78 -25.68 8.67 5.54
C THR A 78 -24.71 9.80 5.88
N ILE A 79 -25.15 10.78 6.69
CA ILE A 79 -24.30 11.90 7.12
C ILE A 79 -23.12 11.40 7.96
N ILE A 80 -23.37 10.48 8.89
CA ILE A 80 -22.32 9.91 9.73
C ILE A 80 -21.33 9.11 8.87
N SER A 81 -21.79 8.29 7.92
CA SER A 81 -20.90 7.55 7.01
C SER A 81 -20.01 8.48 6.20
N LEU A 82 -20.53 9.59 5.68
CA LEU A 82 -19.74 10.60 4.97
C LEU A 82 -18.71 11.28 5.89
N ALA A 83 -19.09 11.61 7.11
CA ALA A 83 -18.19 12.19 8.10
C ALA A 83 -17.08 11.21 8.51
N THR A 84 -17.41 9.93 8.69
CA THR A 84 -16.45 8.85 8.93
C THR A 84 -15.46 8.72 7.78
N LEU A 85 -15.94 8.72 6.53
CA LEU A 85 -15.07 8.66 5.34
C LEU A 85 -14.12 9.87 5.27
N LEU A 86 -14.65 11.08 5.44
CA LEU A 86 -13.85 12.30 5.45
C LEU A 86 -12.79 12.26 6.55
N TYR A 87 -13.16 11.83 7.75
CA TYR A 87 -12.22 11.67 8.86
C TYR A 87 -11.12 10.67 8.52
N LEU A 88 -11.46 9.50 7.97
CA LEU A 88 -10.46 8.49 7.58
C LEU A 88 -9.50 9.02 6.52
N LEU A 89 -9.99 9.79 5.54
CA LEU A 89 -9.15 10.46 4.55
C LEU A 89 -8.23 11.50 5.19
N LEU A 90 -8.75 12.36 6.07
CA LEU A 90 -7.96 13.38 6.76
C LEU A 90 -6.95 12.78 7.73
N ALA A 91 -7.26 11.65 8.37
CA ALA A 91 -6.35 10.95 9.27
C ALA A 91 -5.09 10.43 8.55
N THR A 92 -5.15 10.23 7.22
CA THR A 92 -3.94 9.91 6.43
C THR A 92 -3.03 11.12 6.18
N LEU A 93 -3.57 12.33 6.30
CA LEU A 93 -2.84 13.58 6.05
C LEU A 93 -2.37 14.26 7.34
N TYR A 94 -3.09 14.05 8.45
CA TYR A 94 -2.86 14.72 9.72
C TYR A 94 -2.70 13.69 10.86
N PRO A 95 -1.45 13.47 11.34
CA PRO A 95 -1.15 12.46 12.37
C PRO A 95 -1.97 12.60 13.67
N LEU A 96 -2.33 13.83 14.06
CA LEU A 96 -3.17 14.10 15.24
C LEU A 96 -4.57 13.50 15.12
N LEU A 97 -5.13 13.46 13.90
CA LEU A 97 -6.42 12.83 13.66
C LEU A 97 -6.33 11.30 13.67
N GLY A 98 -5.15 10.70 13.47
CA GLY A 98 -4.95 9.24 13.48
C GLY A 98 -5.17 8.56 14.85
N GLN A 99 -5.44 9.31 15.92
CA GLN A 99 -5.53 8.78 17.29
C GLN A 99 -6.90 8.16 17.65
N TYR A 100 -7.97 8.48 16.92
CA TYR A 100 -9.33 8.05 17.27
C TYR A 100 -10.12 7.26 16.19
N PRO A 101 -9.49 6.47 15.30
CA PRO A 101 -10.21 5.79 14.22
C PRO A 101 -11.27 4.81 14.72
N ARG A 102 -11.01 4.14 15.85
CA ARG A 102 -11.95 3.18 16.44
C ARG A 102 -13.27 3.84 16.83
N VAL A 103 -13.23 5.01 17.47
CA VAL A 103 -14.43 5.72 17.94
C VAL A 103 -15.26 6.17 16.74
N VAL A 104 -14.62 6.72 15.72
CA VAL A 104 -15.30 7.19 14.50
C VAL A 104 -15.93 6.04 13.72
N ILE A 105 -15.23 4.91 13.58
CA ILE A 105 -15.78 3.71 12.95
C ILE A 105 -16.96 3.16 13.78
N LEU A 106 -16.83 3.10 15.11
CA LEU A 106 -17.88 2.59 15.99
C LEU A 106 -19.15 3.45 15.90
N MET A 107 -19.05 4.77 15.85
CA MET A 107 -20.20 5.66 15.62
C MET A 107 -20.90 5.35 14.29
N GLY A 108 -20.14 5.10 13.23
CA GLY A 108 -20.67 4.68 11.93
C GLY A 108 -21.47 3.38 12.02
N VAL A 109 -20.90 2.35 12.64
CA VAL A 109 -21.55 1.03 12.78
C VAL A 109 -22.79 1.11 13.68
N LEU A 110 -22.75 1.89 14.77
CA LEU A 110 -23.90 2.11 15.64
C LEU A 110 -25.04 2.84 14.92
N ALA A 111 -24.72 3.83 14.08
CA ALA A 111 -25.73 4.50 13.25
C ALA A 111 -26.38 3.52 12.26
N SER A 112 -25.60 2.63 11.64
CA SER A 112 -26.11 1.56 10.76
C SER A 112 -27.00 0.58 11.52
N LEU A 113 -26.62 0.20 12.74
CA LEU A 113 -27.41 -0.67 13.62
C LEU A 113 -28.79 -0.07 13.91
N VAL A 114 -28.83 1.22 14.31
CA VAL A 114 -30.08 1.94 14.57
C VAL A 114 -30.93 2.05 13.32
N TYR A 115 -30.33 2.36 12.16
CA TYR A 115 -31.04 2.41 10.89
C TYR A 115 -31.64 1.05 10.51
N GLY A 116 -30.87 -0.05 10.60
CA GLY A 116 -31.34 -1.40 10.31
C GLY A 116 -32.52 -1.81 11.19
N ALA A 117 -32.39 -1.62 12.51
CA ALA A 117 -33.46 -1.91 13.46
C ALA A 117 -34.72 -1.08 13.19
N THR A 118 -34.54 0.21 12.86
CA THR A 118 -35.65 1.12 12.51
C THR A 118 -36.33 0.71 11.21
N LEU A 119 -35.56 0.34 10.18
CA LEU A 119 -36.10 -0.12 8.90
C LEU A 119 -36.94 -1.38 9.08
N ALA A 120 -36.51 -2.30 9.95
CA ALA A 120 -37.20 -3.56 10.22
C ALA A 120 -38.48 -3.42 11.06
N THR A 121 -38.49 -2.50 12.02
CA THR A 121 -39.55 -2.40 13.05
C THR A 121 -40.55 -1.28 12.81
N SER A 122 -40.18 -0.26 12.03
CA SER A 122 -41.07 0.86 11.69
C SER A 122 -42.08 0.49 10.60
N ARG A 123 -42.92 1.46 10.21
CA ARG A 123 -43.87 1.32 9.09
C ARG A 123 -43.23 0.83 7.78
N ALA A 124 -41.94 1.10 7.55
CA ALA A 124 -41.23 0.56 6.38
C ALA A 124 -41.17 -0.98 6.40
N GLY A 125 -41.04 -1.58 7.59
CA GLY A 125 -41.02 -3.01 7.84
C GLY A 125 -42.35 -3.73 7.60
N SER A 126 -43.43 -2.99 7.29
CA SER A 126 -44.65 -3.62 6.76
C SER A 126 -44.43 -4.24 5.37
N ARG A 127 -43.34 -3.87 4.69
CA ARG A 127 -42.88 -4.51 3.45
C ARG A 127 -41.90 -5.64 3.80
N PRO A 128 -42.18 -6.90 3.42
CA PRO A 128 -41.35 -8.05 3.80
C PRO A 128 -39.86 -7.88 3.45
N TRP A 129 -39.58 -7.43 2.23
CA TRP A 129 -38.20 -7.24 1.75
C TRP A 129 -37.44 -6.14 2.49
N LEU A 130 -38.10 -5.02 2.84
CA LEU A 130 -37.49 -3.97 3.65
C LEU A 130 -37.29 -4.42 5.10
N LYS A 131 -38.23 -5.22 5.64
CA LYS A 131 -38.09 -5.82 6.97
C LYS A 131 -36.84 -6.68 7.06
N TRP A 132 -36.69 -7.62 6.11
CA TRP A 132 -35.52 -8.48 6.04
C TRP A 132 -34.23 -7.69 5.81
N ALA A 133 -34.24 -6.70 4.90
CA ALA A 133 -33.06 -5.85 4.68
C ALA A 133 -32.64 -5.14 5.97
N GLY A 134 -33.59 -4.56 6.71
CA GLY A 134 -33.33 -3.92 8.01
C GLY A 134 -32.80 -4.90 9.06
N SER A 135 -33.39 -6.10 9.15
CA SER A 135 -32.94 -7.14 10.08
C SER A 135 -31.51 -7.57 9.79
N VAL A 136 -31.16 -7.78 8.52
CA VAL A 136 -29.80 -8.16 8.11
C VAL A 136 -28.81 -7.02 8.43
N VAL A 137 -29.14 -5.77 8.09
CA VAL A 137 -28.31 -4.60 8.46
C VAL A 137 -28.05 -4.56 9.97
N ALA A 138 -29.08 -4.75 10.78
CA ALA A 138 -28.95 -4.72 12.24
C ALA A 138 -28.07 -5.86 12.76
N ILE A 139 -28.26 -7.07 12.27
CA ILE A 139 -27.45 -8.25 12.67
C ILE A 139 -25.98 -8.03 12.32
N LEU A 140 -25.68 -7.66 11.06
CA LEU A 140 -24.30 -7.48 10.60
C LEU A 140 -23.62 -6.32 11.32
N SER A 141 -24.33 -5.21 11.55
CA SER A 141 -23.82 -4.09 12.34
C SER A 141 -23.54 -4.50 13.79
N GLY A 142 -24.42 -5.32 14.40
CA GLY A 142 -24.21 -5.85 15.75
C GLY A 142 -22.98 -6.75 15.86
N LEU A 143 -22.77 -7.63 14.88
CA LEU A 143 -21.56 -8.46 14.78
C LEU A 143 -20.30 -7.60 14.64
N GLN A 144 -20.37 -6.52 13.87
CA GLN A 144 -19.24 -5.62 13.69
C GLN A 144 -18.94 -4.80 14.94
N VAL A 145 -19.95 -4.37 15.71
CA VAL A 145 -19.75 -3.79 17.06
C VAL A 145 -19.05 -4.80 17.96
N ALA A 146 -19.53 -6.05 18.01
CA ALA A 146 -18.93 -7.08 18.85
C ALA A 146 -17.45 -7.33 18.48
N ALA A 147 -17.13 -7.40 17.18
CA ALA A 147 -15.75 -7.51 16.70
C ALA A 147 -14.90 -6.30 17.14
N LEU A 148 -15.38 -5.08 16.95
CA LEU A 148 -14.68 -3.85 17.35
C LEU A 148 -14.49 -3.74 18.86
N MET A 149 -15.33 -4.37 19.67
CA MET A 149 -15.18 -4.43 21.12
C MET A 149 -14.15 -5.50 21.55
N TRP A 150 -14.12 -6.63 20.86
CA TRP A 150 -13.21 -7.75 21.13
C TRP A 150 -11.74 -7.42 20.84
N PHE A 151 -11.46 -6.74 19.72
CA PHE A 151 -10.10 -6.32 19.38
C PHE A 151 -9.78 -4.97 20.04
N LYS A 152 -9.12 -5.03 21.22
CA LYS A 152 -8.80 -3.86 22.07
C LYS A 152 -7.90 -2.84 21.37
N ASP A 153 -6.94 -3.34 20.60
CA ASP A 153 -6.07 -2.57 19.71
C ASP A 153 -6.40 -2.97 18.27
N ILE A 154 -6.73 -2.01 17.40
CA ILE A 154 -6.66 -2.23 15.95
C ILE A 154 -5.15 -2.17 15.66
N PRO A 155 -4.45 -3.31 15.45
CA PRO A 155 -3.01 -3.27 15.36
C PRO A 155 -2.59 -2.35 14.23
N PRO A 156 -1.47 -1.61 14.37
CA PRO A 156 -0.80 -1.12 13.17
C PRO A 156 -0.55 -2.34 12.27
N TYR A 157 -0.89 -2.17 11.01
CA TYR A 157 -0.85 -3.21 10.00
C TYR A 157 0.41 -4.11 10.13
N PRO A 158 0.30 -5.44 9.90
CA PRO A 158 -0.90 -6.14 9.43
C PRO A 158 -1.96 -6.32 10.53
N PRO A 159 -3.25 -6.20 10.18
CA PRO A 159 -4.34 -6.57 11.09
C PRO A 159 -4.17 -7.98 11.61
N ASN A 160 -4.73 -8.24 12.79
CA ASN A 160 -4.87 -9.59 13.31
C ASN A 160 -5.55 -10.47 12.24
N ALA A 161 -4.92 -11.60 11.88
CA ALA A 161 -5.43 -12.50 10.83
C ALA A 161 -6.87 -12.95 11.07
N THR A 162 -7.25 -13.14 12.34
CA THR A 162 -8.63 -13.46 12.75
C THR A 162 -9.59 -12.31 12.48
N LEU A 163 -9.17 -11.06 12.74
CA LEU A 163 -9.97 -9.89 12.45
C LEU A 163 -10.17 -9.72 10.93
N ASP A 164 -9.10 -9.87 10.13
CA ASP A 164 -9.24 -9.80 8.67
C ASP A 164 -10.17 -10.88 8.13
N PHE A 165 -10.03 -12.12 8.61
CA PHE A 165 -10.94 -13.21 8.27
C PHE A 165 -12.39 -12.84 8.59
N ILE A 166 -12.69 -12.35 9.80
CA ILE A 166 -14.05 -11.91 10.17
C ILE A 166 -14.55 -10.82 9.22
N GLN A 167 -13.73 -9.81 8.91
CA GLN A 167 -14.12 -8.71 8.03
C GLN A 167 -14.40 -9.18 6.60
N GLN A 168 -13.66 -10.16 6.07
CA GLN A 168 -13.91 -10.73 4.74
C GLN A 168 -15.33 -11.33 4.64
N TYR A 169 -15.73 -12.15 5.62
CA TYR A 169 -17.04 -12.79 5.59
C TYR A 169 -18.18 -11.82 5.93
N LEU A 170 -17.97 -10.84 6.82
CA LEU A 170 -18.95 -9.77 7.05
C LEU A 170 -19.17 -8.95 5.77
N ALA A 171 -18.10 -8.57 5.07
CA ALA A 171 -18.20 -7.82 3.82
C ALA A 171 -18.92 -8.61 2.71
N LEU A 172 -18.76 -9.94 2.67
CA LEU A 172 -19.51 -10.81 1.77
C LEU A 172 -20.99 -10.93 2.18
N ALA A 173 -21.27 -11.12 3.47
CA ALA A 173 -22.64 -11.22 3.99
C ALA A 173 -23.44 -9.92 3.78
N ASP A 174 -22.78 -8.76 3.85
CA ASP A 174 -23.36 -7.44 3.54
C ASP A 174 -23.99 -7.38 2.14
N ARG A 175 -23.58 -8.24 1.20
CA ARG A 175 -24.14 -8.31 -0.16
C ARG A 175 -25.58 -8.84 -0.19
N ILE A 176 -26.05 -9.45 0.89
CA ILE A 176 -27.45 -9.86 1.04
C ILE A 176 -28.37 -8.62 1.06
N ILE A 177 -27.90 -7.49 1.61
CA ILE A 177 -28.69 -6.27 1.76
C ILE A 177 -29.17 -5.71 0.40
N PRO A 178 -28.28 -5.41 -0.58
CA PRO A 178 -28.72 -4.92 -1.88
C PRO A 178 -29.60 -5.93 -2.64
N VAL A 179 -29.43 -7.25 -2.43
CA VAL A 179 -30.33 -8.27 -3.01
C VAL A 179 -31.76 -8.12 -2.46
N LEU A 180 -31.91 -7.99 -1.14
CA LEU A 180 -33.22 -7.80 -0.51
C LEU A 180 -33.87 -6.48 -0.94
N LEU A 181 -33.08 -5.41 -1.04
CA LEU A 181 -33.58 -4.13 -1.56
C LEU A 181 -33.97 -4.23 -3.04
N LEU A 182 -33.21 -4.96 -3.87
CA LEU A 182 -33.58 -5.22 -5.26
C LEU A 182 -34.94 -5.92 -5.35
N PHE A 183 -35.18 -6.96 -4.55
CA PHE A 183 -36.49 -7.61 -4.53
C PHE A 183 -37.62 -6.66 -4.15
N ASN A 184 -37.42 -5.76 -3.18
CA ASN A 184 -38.39 -4.72 -2.87
C ASN A 184 -38.69 -3.82 -4.09
N PHE A 185 -37.66 -3.37 -4.80
CA PHE A 185 -37.85 -2.42 -5.91
C PHE A 185 -38.29 -3.07 -7.21
N ILE A 186 -38.00 -4.35 -7.43
CA ILE A 186 -38.58 -5.15 -8.51
C ILE A 186 -40.08 -5.35 -8.25
N ASP A 187 -40.48 -5.68 -7.02
CA ASP A 187 -41.91 -5.77 -6.65
C ASP A 187 -42.63 -4.43 -6.84
N GLU A 188 -42.01 -3.32 -6.41
CA GLU A 188 -42.55 -1.98 -6.70
C GLU A 188 -42.67 -1.69 -8.19
N LEU A 189 -41.64 -2.01 -8.97
CA LEU A 189 -41.60 -1.78 -10.41
C LEU A 189 -42.73 -2.54 -11.13
N ASN A 190 -43.00 -3.77 -10.70
CA ASN A 190 -44.04 -4.63 -11.27
C ASN A 190 -45.47 -4.15 -10.93
N ARG A 191 -45.64 -3.37 -9.86
CA ARG A 191 -46.93 -2.81 -9.43
C ARG A 191 -47.29 -1.49 -10.13
N VAL A 192 -46.38 -0.88 -10.88
CA VAL A 192 -46.63 0.37 -11.63
C VAL A 192 -47.31 0.03 -12.97
N SER A 193 -48.44 0.69 -13.28
CA SER A 193 -49.17 0.54 -14.54
C SER A 193 -48.30 0.83 -15.77
N SER A 194 -48.70 0.29 -16.93
CA SER A 194 -47.95 0.37 -18.20
C SER A 194 -48.01 1.72 -18.90
N ASP A 195 -48.51 2.77 -18.24
CA ASP A 195 -48.66 4.09 -18.85
C ASP A 195 -47.33 4.59 -19.41
N LYS A 196 -47.35 5.08 -20.65
CA LYS A 196 -46.16 5.61 -21.32
C LYS A 196 -45.59 6.73 -20.44
N GLU A 197 -44.31 6.59 -20.06
CA GLU A 197 -43.65 7.66 -19.33
C GLU A 197 -43.66 8.94 -20.18
N PRO A 198 -43.88 10.11 -19.55
CA PRO A 198 -43.80 11.37 -20.28
C PRO A 198 -42.39 11.54 -20.86
N ILE A 199 -42.33 12.11 -22.07
CA ILE A 199 -41.07 12.35 -22.81
C ILE A 199 -40.07 13.14 -21.96
N ASN A 200 -40.55 14.02 -21.07
CA ASN A 200 -39.73 14.84 -20.18
C ASN A 200 -39.71 14.29 -18.74
N LEU A 201 -38.57 13.72 -18.35
CA LEU A 201 -38.27 13.30 -16.98
C LEU A 201 -37.85 14.50 -16.11
N PRO A 202 -38.11 14.48 -14.78
CA PRO A 202 -37.61 15.52 -13.90
C PRO A 202 -36.08 15.57 -13.92
N ALA A 203 -35.49 16.77 -13.97
CA ALA A 203 -34.03 16.96 -14.07
C ALA A 203 -33.24 16.16 -13.02
N ARG A 204 -33.73 16.09 -11.78
CA ARG A 204 -33.11 15.31 -10.68
C ARG A 204 -33.01 13.82 -11.00
N LEU A 205 -34.00 13.26 -11.70
CA LEU A 205 -34.02 11.84 -12.07
C LEU A 205 -33.10 11.57 -13.27
N LEU A 206 -33.07 12.48 -14.26
CA LEU A 206 -32.11 12.41 -15.37
C LEU A 206 -30.66 12.47 -14.86
N MET A 207 -30.36 13.39 -13.92
CA MET A 207 -29.06 13.47 -13.27
C MET A 207 -28.70 12.16 -12.57
N ALA A 208 -29.63 11.57 -11.79
CA ALA A 208 -29.39 10.30 -11.12
C ALA A 208 -29.09 9.17 -12.13
N GLN A 209 -29.83 9.09 -13.25
CA GLN A 209 -29.58 8.12 -14.31
C GLN A 209 -28.20 8.30 -14.94
N ALA A 210 -27.84 9.54 -15.29
CA ALA A 210 -26.54 9.87 -15.85
C ALA A 210 -25.40 9.51 -14.88
N MET A 211 -25.55 9.84 -13.60
CA MET A 211 -24.55 9.48 -12.58
C MET A 211 -24.40 7.98 -12.40
N VAL A 212 -25.51 7.20 -12.36
CA VAL A 212 -25.43 5.73 -12.29
C VAL A 212 -24.71 5.16 -13.51
N ALA A 213 -24.96 5.69 -14.71
CA ALA A 213 -24.26 5.27 -15.92
C ALA A 213 -22.76 5.61 -15.89
N ILE A 214 -22.39 6.81 -15.44
CA ILE A 214 -20.99 7.22 -15.27
C ILE A 214 -20.29 6.32 -14.25
N LEU A 215 -20.93 6.05 -13.10
CA LEU A 215 -20.37 5.17 -12.08
C LEU A 215 -20.22 3.74 -12.60
N ALA A 216 -21.18 3.23 -13.37
CA ALA A 216 -21.06 1.90 -13.98
C ALA A 216 -19.82 1.80 -14.88
N LEU A 217 -19.60 2.79 -15.75
CA LEU A 217 -18.42 2.85 -16.61
C LEU A 217 -17.13 2.95 -15.78
N SER A 218 -17.10 3.84 -14.78
CA SER A 218 -15.94 4.01 -13.88
C SER A 218 -15.63 2.71 -13.13
N THR A 219 -16.64 2.01 -12.61
CA THR A 219 -16.49 0.71 -11.96
C THR A 219 -15.90 -0.32 -12.93
N THR A 220 -16.38 -0.41 -14.17
CA THR A 220 -15.81 -1.35 -15.15
C THR A 220 -14.33 -1.08 -15.43
N ILE A 221 -13.97 0.18 -15.66
CA ILE A 221 -12.56 0.58 -15.91
C ILE A 221 -11.69 0.22 -14.70
N LEU A 222 -12.12 0.58 -13.49
CA LEU A 222 -11.37 0.33 -12.27
C LEU A 222 -11.29 -1.16 -11.91
N ALA A 223 -12.32 -1.95 -12.24
CA ALA A 223 -12.28 -3.40 -12.08
C ALA A 223 -11.19 -4.03 -12.96
N ILE A 224 -11.08 -3.60 -14.23
CA ILE A 224 -10.03 -4.06 -15.14
C ILE A 224 -8.64 -3.67 -14.60
N GLN A 225 -8.49 -2.44 -14.12
CA GLN A 225 -7.23 -1.99 -13.50
C GLN A 225 -6.88 -2.81 -12.27
N LEU A 226 -7.83 -3.09 -11.38
CA LEU A 226 -7.61 -3.93 -10.20
C LEU A 226 -7.25 -5.38 -10.56
N ILE A 227 -7.86 -5.95 -11.60
CA ILE A 227 -7.46 -7.27 -12.12
C ILE A 227 -6.02 -7.22 -12.61
N GLY A 228 -5.64 -6.16 -13.34
CA GLY A 228 -4.27 -5.94 -13.81
C GLY A 228 -3.26 -5.77 -12.67
N ASP A 229 -3.60 -5.00 -11.64
CA ASP A 229 -2.78 -4.84 -10.43
C ASP A 229 -2.61 -6.19 -9.72
N ASN A 230 -3.72 -6.93 -9.52
CA ASN A 230 -3.69 -8.25 -8.88
C ASN A 230 -2.85 -9.26 -9.68
N TYR A 231 -2.95 -9.24 -11.00
CA TYR A 231 -2.13 -10.06 -11.89
C TYR A 231 -0.65 -9.71 -11.76
N SER A 232 -0.31 -8.43 -11.85
CA SER A 232 1.07 -7.93 -11.73
C SER A 232 1.67 -8.20 -10.35
N HIS A 233 0.85 -8.29 -9.31
CA HIS A 233 1.31 -8.68 -7.97
C HIS A 233 1.63 -10.18 -7.85
N THR A 234 0.92 -11.04 -8.58
CA THR A 234 1.05 -12.50 -8.49
C THR A 234 1.96 -13.11 -9.55
N HIS A 235 2.19 -12.40 -10.66
CA HIS A 235 2.97 -12.88 -11.80
C HIS A 235 4.16 -11.97 -12.08
N VAL A 236 5.28 -12.61 -12.40
CA VAL A 236 6.50 -11.93 -12.85
C VAL A 236 6.38 -11.68 -14.36
N SER A 237 6.60 -10.44 -14.80
CA SER A 237 6.59 -10.06 -16.21
C SER A 237 7.87 -10.50 -16.94
N ALA A 238 7.78 -10.64 -18.27
CA ALA A 238 8.94 -10.97 -19.10
C ALA A 238 10.09 -9.94 -18.96
N ARG A 239 9.74 -8.66 -18.75
CA ARG A 239 10.73 -7.60 -18.47
C ARG A 239 11.49 -7.86 -17.18
N GLU A 240 10.77 -8.17 -16.09
CA GLU A 240 11.39 -8.44 -14.79
C GLU A 240 12.25 -9.70 -14.83
N THR A 241 11.79 -10.75 -15.52
CA THR A 241 12.60 -11.95 -15.78
C THR A 241 13.89 -11.60 -16.54
N THR A 242 13.80 -10.78 -17.60
CA THR A 242 14.94 -10.37 -18.40
C THR A 242 15.95 -9.57 -17.57
N LEU A 243 15.48 -8.62 -16.75
CA LEU A 243 16.35 -7.85 -15.86
C LEU A 243 17.11 -8.73 -14.87
N ALA A 244 16.50 -9.80 -14.38
CA ALA A 244 17.12 -10.72 -13.44
C ALA A 244 18.10 -11.73 -14.08
N GLN A 245 18.15 -11.87 -15.41
CA GLN A 245 19.01 -12.87 -16.09
C GLN A 245 20.50 -12.68 -15.80
N SER A 246 20.96 -11.44 -15.63
CA SER A 246 22.36 -11.14 -15.28
C SER A 246 22.71 -11.43 -13.82
N PHE A 247 21.73 -11.86 -13.01
CA PHE A 247 21.88 -12.10 -11.58
C PHE A 247 21.58 -13.57 -11.23
N GLU A 248 22.59 -14.26 -10.72
CA GLU A 248 22.47 -15.63 -10.23
C GLU A 248 21.59 -15.66 -8.97
N GLU A 249 20.76 -16.72 -8.86
CA GLU A 249 20.00 -16.97 -7.64
C GLU A 249 20.91 -17.49 -6.53
N GLY A 250 20.70 -16.99 -5.31
CA GLY A 250 21.35 -17.52 -4.13
C GLY A 250 20.42 -17.55 -2.94
N ARG A 251 20.82 -18.34 -1.94
CA ARG A 251 20.14 -18.47 -0.66
C ARG A 251 21.17 -18.53 0.45
N TYR A 252 20.96 -17.71 1.47
CA TYR A 252 21.64 -17.83 2.75
C TYR A 252 20.72 -18.56 3.73
N ILE A 253 21.29 -19.43 4.57
CA ILE A 253 20.59 -20.14 5.64
C ILE A 253 21.30 -19.76 6.95
N GLY A 254 20.57 -19.09 7.83
CA GLY A 254 21.06 -18.67 9.13
C GLY A 254 21.17 -19.85 10.12
N PRO A 255 21.84 -19.65 11.27
CA PRO A 255 22.05 -20.71 12.27
C PRO A 255 20.75 -21.31 12.84
N GLN A 256 19.67 -20.54 12.83
CA GLN A 256 18.34 -20.94 13.33
C GLN A 256 17.45 -21.57 12.25
N GLY A 257 17.96 -21.73 11.02
CA GLY A 257 17.21 -22.25 9.88
C GLY A 257 16.46 -21.18 9.07
N ASP A 258 16.47 -19.92 9.51
CA ASP A 258 15.94 -18.79 8.75
C ASP A 258 16.65 -18.65 7.40
N THR A 259 15.94 -18.21 6.36
CA THR A 259 16.51 -18.11 5.02
C THR A 259 16.36 -16.73 4.40
N LEU A 260 17.41 -16.29 3.71
CA LEU A 260 17.38 -15.10 2.88
C LEU A 260 17.66 -15.48 1.43
N LEU A 261 16.66 -15.34 0.57
CA LEU A 261 16.85 -15.42 -0.87
C LEU A 261 17.50 -14.13 -1.36
N TYR A 262 18.36 -14.25 -2.35
CA TYR A 262 19.01 -13.10 -2.96
C TYR A 262 19.32 -13.36 -4.44
N ARG A 263 19.72 -12.28 -5.10
CA ARG A 263 20.25 -12.24 -6.44
C ARG A 263 21.64 -11.65 -6.40
N ILE A 264 22.59 -12.23 -7.12
CA ILE A 264 23.97 -11.71 -7.19
C ILE A 264 24.47 -11.65 -8.63
N MET A 265 24.94 -10.48 -9.05
CA MET A 265 25.67 -10.32 -10.32
C MET A 265 27.16 -10.30 -10.03
N LYS A 266 27.92 -11.10 -10.77
CA LYS A 266 29.39 -11.14 -10.72
C LYS A 266 29.99 -10.08 -11.68
N PRO A 267 31.22 -9.60 -11.42
CA PRO A 267 31.96 -8.84 -12.41
C PRO A 267 32.11 -9.66 -13.69
N LEU A 268 32.17 -8.99 -14.85
CA LEU A 268 32.49 -9.66 -16.11
C LEU A 268 33.83 -10.38 -15.98
N ASP A 269 33.90 -11.61 -16.48
CA ASP A 269 35.10 -12.46 -16.48
C ASP A 269 35.75 -12.60 -15.09
N TYR A 270 34.92 -12.80 -14.06
CA TYR A 270 35.34 -12.92 -12.66
C TYR A 270 36.58 -13.84 -12.47
N ASP A 271 37.70 -13.23 -12.08
CA ASP A 271 38.93 -13.92 -11.67
C ASP A 271 39.04 -13.98 -10.14
N PRO A 272 38.96 -15.17 -9.51
CA PRO A 272 39.04 -15.31 -8.05
C PRO A 272 40.39 -14.89 -7.46
N ARG A 273 41.43 -14.64 -8.26
CA ARG A 273 42.72 -14.12 -7.79
C ARG A 273 42.71 -12.60 -7.58
N LYS A 274 41.69 -11.90 -8.07
CA LYS A 274 41.51 -10.44 -7.90
C LYS A 274 40.43 -10.17 -6.86
N ARG A 275 40.54 -9.04 -6.16
CA ARG A 275 39.56 -8.57 -5.16
C ARG A 275 38.66 -7.50 -5.77
N TYR A 276 37.35 -7.70 -5.70
CA TYR A 276 36.35 -6.79 -6.31
C TYR A 276 35.47 -6.14 -5.23
N PRO A 277 34.99 -4.89 -5.45
CA PRO A 277 33.98 -4.29 -4.60
C PRO A 277 32.70 -5.11 -4.53
N LEU A 278 31.93 -4.87 -3.46
CA LEU A 278 30.55 -5.36 -3.32
C LEU A 278 29.59 -4.18 -3.21
N VAL A 279 28.64 -4.09 -4.13
CA VAL A 279 27.51 -3.16 -4.05
C VAL A 279 26.29 -3.90 -3.53
N VAL A 280 25.81 -3.51 -2.36
CA VAL A 280 24.56 -3.98 -1.77
C VAL A 280 23.43 -3.06 -2.21
N GLY A 281 22.57 -3.55 -3.09
CA GLY A 281 21.39 -2.83 -3.55
C GLY A 281 20.16 -3.25 -2.76
N LEU A 282 19.51 -2.32 -2.07
CA LEU A 282 18.31 -2.58 -1.25
C LEU A 282 17.03 -2.20 -2.02
N PRO A 283 16.21 -3.18 -2.45
CA PRO A 283 14.95 -2.94 -3.14
C PRO A 283 13.98 -2.05 -2.35
N TYR A 284 13.23 -1.18 -3.03
CA TYR A 284 12.23 -0.34 -2.39
C TYR A 284 10.87 -1.05 -2.16
N THR A 285 10.59 -2.12 -2.90
CA THR A 285 9.43 -3.00 -2.70
C THR A 285 9.81 -4.38 -2.19
N CYS A 286 8.85 -5.05 -1.57
CA CYS A 286 9.00 -6.38 -1.02
C CYS A 286 8.09 -7.35 -1.78
N TRP A 287 8.67 -8.46 -2.24
CA TRP A 287 8.04 -9.42 -3.13
C TRP A 287 8.23 -10.84 -2.59
N SER A 288 7.30 -11.74 -2.91
CA SER A 288 7.38 -13.14 -2.51
C SER A 288 8.37 -13.93 -3.38
N ASP A 289 8.51 -13.60 -4.67
CA ASP A 289 9.48 -14.21 -5.57
C ASP A 289 10.91 -13.65 -5.38
N ASN A 290 11.88 -14.33 -5.97
CA ASN A 290 13.29 -13.92 -5.96
C ASN A 290 13.70 -13.23 -7.27
N THR A 291 12.81 -12.53 -8.00
CA THR A 291 13.11 -11.95 -9.32
C THR A 291 12.88 -10.44 -9.34
N ARG A 292 11.69 -9.98 -8.93
CA ARG A 292 11.25 -8.58 -9.04
C ARG A 292 12.06 -7.60 -8.18
N GLN A 293 12.85 -8.11 -7.23
CA GLN A 293 13.77 -7.29 -6.43
C GLN A 293 14.80 -6.53 -7.29
N ILE A 294 15.15 -7.04 -8.47
CA ILE A 294 16.07 -6.35 -9.38
C ILE A 294 15.41 -5.10 -9.97
N ASP A 295 14.17 -5.21 -10.46
CA ASP A 295 13.46 -4.04 -10.98
C ASP A 295 13.19 -2.99 -9.90
N ALA A 296 12.94 -3.45 -8.68
CA ALA A 296 12.79 -2.59 -7.51
C ALA A 296 14.11 -2.04 -6.94
N CYS A 297 15.25 -2.24 -7.60
CA CYS A 297 16.57 -1.81 -7.13
C CYS A 297 17.32 -0.98 -8.20
N PRO A 298 17.18 0.36 -8.19
CA PRO A 298 17.75 1.21 -9.24
C PRO A 298 19.27 1.08 -9.42
N ILE A 299 20.04 0.99 -8.32
CA ILE A 299 21.49 0.81 -8.39
C ILE A 299 21.87 -0.52 -9.07
N ALA A 300 21.09 -1.59 -8.84
CA ALA A 300 21.34 -2.88 -9.46
C ALA A 300 21.07 -2.84 -10.96
N LYS A 301 19.94 -2.25 -11.38
CA LYS A 301 19.64 -2.04 -12.81
C LYS A 301 20.71 -1.21 -13.50
N TRP A 302 21.16 -0.13 -12.85
CA TRP A 302 22.14 0.77 -13.45
C TRP A 302 23.51 0.10 -13.63
N LEU A 303 23.98 -0.64 -12.61
CA LEU A 303 25.24 -1.39 -12.69
C LEU A 303 25.17 -2.58 -13.64
N ALA A 304 23.98 -3.13 -13.91
CA ALA A 304 23.80 -4.24 -14.83
C ALA A 304 23.87 -3.84 -16.31
N THR A 305 23.89 -2.53 -16.64
CA THR A 305 24.09 -2.07 -18.02
C THR A 305 25.47 -2.45 -18.55
N ASP A 306 25.58 -2.76 -19.85
CA ASP A 306 26.85 -3.21 -20.45
C ASP A 306 28.00 -2.21 -20.25
N GLU A 307 27.71 -0.91 -20.35
CA GLU A 307 28.67 0.16 -20.09
C GLU A 307 29.23 0.09 -18.66
N ASN A 308 28.35 0.03 -17.66
CA ASN A 308 28.77 0.02 -16.27
C ASN A 308 29.38 -1.30 -15.84
N ARG A 309 28.93 -2.44 -16.39
CA ARG A 309 29.57 -3.74 -16.13
C ARG A 309 31.02 -3.79 -16.61
N ARG A 310 31.33 -3.10 -17.72
CA ARG A 310 32.70 -2.98 -18.24
C ARG A 310 33.53 -1.96 -17.45
N LYS A 311 32.94 -0.83 -17.07
CA LYS A 311 33.65 0.25 -16.36
C LYS A 311 33.88 -0.07 -14.87
N TYR A 312 32.93 -0.73 -14.22
CA TYR A 312 32.93 -1.00 -12.78
C TYR A 312 32.82 -2.49 -12.49
N ALA A 313 33.94 -3.19 -12.51
CA ALA A 313 34.00 -4.61 -12.15
C ALA A 313 33.70 -4.79 -10.65
N ALA A 314 32.48 -5.19 -10.32
CA ALA A 314 32.00 -5.36 -8.95
C ALA A 314 30.99 -6.51 -8.84
N PHE A 315 30.86 -7.04 -7.63
CA PHE A 315 29.69 -7.83 -7.26
C PHE A 315 28.51 -6.89 -6.97
N VAL A 316 27.32 -7.27 -7.42
CA VAL A 316 26.08 -6.58 -7.04
C VAL A 316 25.17 -7.57 -6.35
N PHE A 317 24.99 -7.40 -5.04
CA PHE A 317 24.15 -8.24 -4.20
C PHE A 317 22.83 -7.53 -3.93
N VAL A 318 21.74 -8.19 -4.30
CA VAL A 318 20.37 -7.70 -4.12
C VAL A 318 19.61 -8.72 -3.29
N PRO A 319 19.50 -8.53 -1.96
CA PRO A 319 18.71 -9.41 -1.11
C PRO A 319 17.21 -9.28 -1.44
N ARG A 320 16.44 -10.34 -1.26
CA ARG A 320 14.98 -10.31 -1.35
C ARG A 320 14.40 -9.70 -0.07
N CYS A 321 13.52 -8.72 -0.19
CA CYS A 321 12.66 -8.29 0.91
C CYS A 321 11.36 -9.11 0.90
N PRO A 322 11.08 -9.97 1.90
CA PRO A 322 9.80 -10.64 2.02
C PRO A 322 8.63 -9.66 2.25
N PRO A 323 7.41 -9.98 1.80
CA PRO A 323 6.23 -9.16 2.09
C PRO A 323 6.08 -8.84 3.58
N HIS A 324 5.56 -7.63 3.88
CA HIS A 324 5.35 -7.11 5.25
C HIS A 324 6.62 -6.92 6.10
N THR A 325 7.81 -6.96 5.49
CA THR A 325 9.07 -6.66 6.17
C THR A 325 9.73 -5.39 5.63
N GLY A 326 10.95 -5.12 6.06
CA GLY A 326 11.79 -4.07 5.51
C GLY A 326 13.26 -4.27 5.90
N TRP A 327 14.08 -3.30 5.58
CA TRP A 327 15.52 -3.33 5.81
C TRP A 327 15.93 -2.71 7.16
N GLY A 328 14.97 -2.48 8.06
CA GLY A 328 15.13 -1.67 9.28
C GLY A 328 14.90 -0.18 9.04
N GLY A 329 14.89 0.60 10.13
CA GLY A 329 14.68 2.06 10.11
C GLY A 329 13.21 2.50 10.01
N VAL A 330 12.31 1.67 9.48
CA VAL A 330 10.86 1.97 9.45
C VAL A 330 10.19 1.49 10.73
N ALA A 331 9.54 2.39 11.46
CA ALA A 331 8.84 2.08 12.71
C ALA A 331 7.79 0.97 12.52
N ASN A 332 7.67 0.09 13.52
CA ASN A 332 6.70 -1.02 13.56
C ASN A 332 6.74 -1.98 12.36
N THR A 333 7.86 -2.03 11.63
CA THR A 333 8.06 -2.95 10.49
C THR A 333 9.13 -3.99 10.85
N PRO A 334 8.84 -5.30 10.77
CA PRO A 334 9.84 -6.35 10.95
C PRO A 334 11.03 -6.18 10.00
N SER A 335 12.25 -6.34 10.53
CA SER A 335 13.48 -6.10 9.77
C SER A 335 14.16 -7.41 9.34
N VAL A 336 14.55 -7.49 8.06
CA VAL A 336 15.44 -8.54 7.53
C VAL A 336 16.92 -8.11 7.50
N ALA A 337 17.25 -6.97 8.11
CA ALA A 337 18.63 -6.48 8.18
C ALA A 337 19.61 -7.48 8.82
N PRO A 338 19.29 -8.18 9.94
CA PRO A 338 20.22 -9.14 10.54
C PRO A 338 20.64 -10.25 9.56
N LEU A 339 19.67 -10.90 8.92
CA LEU A 339 19.93 -11.92 7.89
C LEU A 339 20.68 -11.36 6.68
N THR A 340 20.40 -10.12 6.30
CA THR A 340 21.08 -9.44 5.18
C THR A 340 22.57 -9.27 5.49
N ILE A 341 22.92 -8.87 6.71
CA ILE A 341 24.29 -8.68 7.15
C ILE A 341 25.04 -10.00 7.25
N GLU A 342 24.39 -11.04 7.79
CA GLU A 342 24.96 -12.38 7.81
C GLU A 342 25.22 -12.93 6.41
N ALA A 343 24.27 -12.75 5.49
CA ALA A 343 24.41 -13.14 4.10
C ALA A 343 25.60 -12.41 3.44
N ILE A 344 25.74 -11.09 3.62
CA ILE A 344 26.88 -10.31 3.11
C ILE A 344 28.20 -10.90 3.58
N ARG A 345 28.33 -11.23 4.88
CA ARG A 345 29.55 -11.84 5.43
C ARG A 345 29.79 -13.26 4.89
N SER A 346 28.73 -14.02 4.62
CA SER A 346 28.87 -15.37 4.05
C SER A 346 29.44 -15.33 2.63
N LEU A 347 29.18 -14.27 1.85
CA LEU A 347 29.71 -14.11 0.49
C LEU A 347 31.24 -14.00 0.46
N ASP A 348 31.87 -13.49 1.53
CA ASP A 348 33.33 -13.39 1.61
C ASP A 348 34.02 -14.77 1.57
N LYS A 349 33.30 -15.82 1.96
CA LYS A 349 33.77 -17.20 1.90
C LYS A 349 33.62 -17.81 0.50
N ALA A 350 32.65 -17.32 -0.28
CA ALA A 350 32.33 -17.82 -1.60
C ALA A 350 33.05 -17.06 -2.74
N PHE A 351 33.37 -15.78 -2.51
CA PHE A 351 33.85 -14.87 -3.55
C PHE A 351 35.01 -14.00 -3.06
N SER A 352 35.87 -13.60 -4.00
CA SER A 352 36.99 -12.69 -3.76
C SER A 352 36.54 -11.24 -3.67
N ILE A 353 35.82 -10.94 -2.59
CA ILE A 353 35.32 -9.59 -2.27
C ILE A 353 36.41 -8.80 -1.55
N ASP A 354 36.53 -7.52 -1.90
CA ASP A 354 37.35 -6.53 -1.23
C ASP A 354 36.60 -5.96 -0.02
N ALA A 355 37.01 -6.39 1.17
CA ALA A 355 36.35 -5.99 2.42
C ALA A 355 36.39 -4.47 2.69
N GLN A 356 37.32 -3.73 2.08
CA GLN A 356 37.43 -2.27 2.22
C GLN A 356 36.55 -1.51 1.23
N ARG A 357 35.90 -2.19 0.29
CA ARG A 357 35.06 -1.60 -0.77
C ARG A 357 33.69 -2.25 -0.82
N ARG A 358 32.98 -2.21 0.31
CA ARG A 358 31.56 -2.54 0.36
C ARG A 358 30.73 -1.27 0.37
N TYR A 359 29.72 -1.23 -0.49
CA TYR A 359 28.86 -0.08 -0.69
C TYR A 359 27.41 -0.48 -0.46
N VAL A 360 26.56 0.43 0.00
CA VAL A 360 25.12 0.19 0.12
C VAL A 360 24.32 1.32 -0.52
N SER A 361 23.27 0.98 -1.25
CA SER A 361 22.33 1.97 -1.78
C SER A 361 20.92 1.42 -1.84
N GLY A 362 19.95 2.29 -1.64
CA GLY A 362 18.54 1.96 -1.74
C GLY A 362 17.68 3.20 -1.72
N VAL A 363 16.44 3.02 -2.17
CA VAL A 363 15.45 4.08 -2.36
C VAL A 363 14.29 3.87 -1.41
N SER A 364 13.72 4.93 -0.84
CA SER A 364 12.53 4.86 0.02
C SER A 364 12.77 3.87 1.18
N ARG A 365 12.04 2.75 1.24
CA ARG A 365 12.33 1.63 2.15
C ARG A 365 13.79 1.17 2.12
N GLY A 366 14.40 1.08 0.95
CA GLY A 366 15.83 0.80 0.78
C GLY A 366 16.72 1.97 1.22
N GLY A 367 16.22 3.20 1.21
CA GLY A 367 16.89 4.39 1.76
C GLY A 367 16.93 4.36 3.28
N TYR A 368 15.81 4.04 3.94
CA TYR A 368 15.76 3.69 5.38
C TYR A 368 16.75 2.57 5.70
N GLY A 369 16.73 1.50 4.90
CA GLY A 369 17.67 0.41 5.01
C GLY A 369 19.12 0.84 4.89
N SER A 370 19.44 1.71 3.92
CA SER A 370 20.80 2.20 3.71
C SER A 370 21.31 2.92 4.94
N TRP A 371 20.52 3.87 5.48
CA TRP A 371 20.82 4.56 6.74
C TRP A 371 20.96 3.59 7.92
N HIS A 372 20.01 2.66 8.06
CA HIS A 372 19.99 1.68 9.14
C HIS A 372 21.23 0.77 9.13
N LEU A 373 21.61 0.24 7.95
CA LEU A 373 22.74 -0.67 7.82
C LEU A 373 24.07 0.03 8.15
N ILE A 374 24.29 1.26 7.67
CA ILE A 374 25.54 1.98 8.00
C ILE A 374 25.57 2.48 9.44
N GLY A 375 24.41 2.78 10.05
CA GLY A 375 24.32 3.16 11.46
C GLY A 375 24.59 1.98 12.39
N ALA A 376 23.98 0.83 12.11
CA ALA A 376 24.11 -0.38 12.93
C ALA A 376 25.44 -1.15 12.68
N HIS A 377 25.99 -1.05 11.47
CA HIS A 377 27.21 -1.75 11.08
C HIS A 377 28.24 -0.84 10.40
N PRO A 378 28.71 0.23 11.07
CA PRO A 378 29.55 1.25 10.45
C PRO A 378 30.93 0.75 10.00
N ALA A 379 31.37 -0.40 10.52
CA ALA A 379 32.63 -1.03 10.12
C ALA A 379 32.50 -1.91 8.87
N LEU A 380 31.29 -2.14 8.34
CA LEU A 380 31.08 -3.05 7.21
C LEU A 380 31.14 -2.33 5.86
N PHE A 381 30.81 -1.03 5.82
CA PHE A 381 30.62 -0.27 4.58
C PHE A 381 31.63 0.87 4.45
N ALA A 382 32.13 1.06 3.24
CA ALA A 382 32.98 2.18 2.86
C ALA A 382 32.17 3.40 2.41
N ALA A 383 31.01 3.16 1.78
CA ALA A 383 30.16 4.23 1.28
C ALA A 383 28.68 3.86 1.23
N ALA A 384 27.82 4.88 1.25
CA ALA A 384 26.38 4.72 1.07
C ALA A 384 25.76 5.78 0.16
N ILE A 385 24.72 5.38 -0.57
CA ILE A 385 23.82 6.27 -1.33
C ILE A 385 22.38 6.04 -0.84
N PRO A 386 21.97 6.64 0.28
CA PRO A 386 20.58 6.65 0.73
C PRO A 386 19.73 7.62 -0.10
N VAL A 387 18.60 7.16 -0.63
CA VAL A 387 17.71 7.98 -1.47
C VAL A 387 16.30 8.00 -0.85
N CYS A 388 15.74 9.18 -0.61
CA CYS A 388 14.40 9.40 -0.03
C CYS A 388 14.12 8.54 1.21
N GLY A 389 15.10 8.43 2.11
CA GLY A 389 14.99 7.68 3.37
C GLY A 389 15.30 8.55 4.58
N GLU A 390 15.00 8.00 5.74
CA GLU A 390 15.26 8.59 7.04
C GLU A 390 16.07 7.60 7.89
N GLY A 391 16.96 8.14 8.72
CA GLY A 391 17.82 7.38 9.62
C GLY A 391 17.65 7.85 11.06
N ASP A 392 18.42 7.26 11.96
CA ASP A 392 18.50 7.70 13.36
C ASP A 392 19.72 8.63 13.54
N PRO A 393 19.52 9.95 13.74
CA PRO A 393 20.61 10.90 13.92
C PRO A 393 21.54 10.58 15.10
N SER A 394 21.07 9.82 16.10
CA SER A 394 21.89 9.43 17.26
C SER A 394 23.02 8.48 16.88
N GLN A 395 22.91 7.76 15.76
CA GLN A 395 23.94 6.86 15.25
C GLN A 395 25.04 7.60 14.47
N ALA A 396 24.87 8.88 14.14
CA ALA A 396 25.79 9.65 13.30
C ALA A 396 27.26 9.62 13.75
N PRO A 397 27.61 9.65 15.06
CA PRO A 397 28.99 9.50 15.50
C PRO A 397 29.67 8.21 15.02
N GLY A 398 28.93 7.09 14.92
CA GLY A 398 29.45 5.83 14.41
C GLY A 398 29.72 5.86 12.91
N MET A 399 28.99 6.71 12.17
CA MET A 399 29.01 6.80 10.71
C MET A 399 29.98 7.83 10.15
N ALA A 400 30.61 8.66 10.97
CA ALA A 400 31.41 9.81 10.52
C ALA A 400 32.54 9.45 9.53
N GLY A 401 33.07 8.23 9.59
CA GLY A 401 34.11 7.72 8.67
C GLY A 401 33.59 7.09 7.38
N ILE A 402 32.28 7.10 7.14
CA ILE A 402 31.66 6.50 5.95
C ILE A 402 31.36 7.59 4.93
N SER A 403 31.72 7.37 3.67
CA SER A 403 31.41 8.29 2.59
C SER A 403 29.94 8.20 2.22
N VAL A 404 29.17 9.27 2.47
CA VAL A 404 27.72 9.29 2.17
C VAL A 404 27.42 10.32 1.09
N TRP A 405 26.61 9.94 0.10
CA TRP A 405 25.96 10.87 -0.82
C TRP A 405 24.45 10.62 -0.80
N ALA A 406 23.74 11.44 -0.03
CA ALA A 406 22.29 11.30 0.16
C ALA A 406 21.50 12.15 -0.85
N PHE A 407 20.31 11.68 -1.22
CA PHE A 407 19.42 12.33 -2.18
C PHE A 407 17.98 12.39 -1.67
N HIS A 408 17.27 13.50 -1.92
CA HIS A 408 15.86 13.64 -1.53
C HIS A 408 15.10 14.65 -2.40
N GLY A 409 13.79 14.45 -2.58
CA GLY A 409 12.89 15.46 -3.16
C GLY A 409 12.32 16.39 -2.09
N ALA A 410 12.35 17.70 -2.31
CA ALA A 410 11.88 18.68 -1.30
C ALA A 410 10.36 18.65 -1.08
N LYS A 411 9.59 18.12 -2.03
CA LYS A 411 8.12 17.98 -1.98
C LYS A 411 7.67 16.54 -1.72
N ASP A 412 8.53 15.70 -1.16
CA ASP A 412 8.20 14.33 -0.82
C ASP A 412 7.14 14.28 0.30
N LEU A 413 5.96 13.74 -0.03
CA LEU A 413 4.84 13.57 0.90
C LEU A 413 4.77 12.15 1.47
N ASN A 414 5.60 11.23 0.99
CA ASN A 414 5.65 9.84 1.47
C ASN A 414 6.67 9.70 2.60
N VAL A 415 7.86 10.27 2.40
CA VAL A 415 8.93 10.34 3.39
C VAL A 415 9.34 11.80 3.51
N PRO A 416 9.11 12.47 4.66
CA PRO A 416 9.46 13.87 4.79
C PRO A 416 10.96 14.12 4.55
N VAL A 417 11.27 15.13 3.74
CA VAL A 417 12.65 15.55 3.43
C VAL A 417 13.50 15.85 4.67
N SER A 418 12.86 16.20 5.80
CA SER A 418 13.52 16.40 7.09
C SER A 418 14.36 15.18 7.50
N GLY A 419 13.90 13.96 7.23
CA GLY A 419 14.62 12.75 7.60
C GLY A 419 16.03 12.64 6.99
N SER A 420 16.23 13.14 5.77
CA SER A 420 17.58 13.23 5.18
C SER A 420 18.35 14.46 5.65
N ARG A 421 17.69 15.62 5.79
CA ARG A 421 18.33 16.86 6.27
C ARG A 421 18.91 16.69 7.68
N GLU A 422 18.17 16.03 8.57
CA GLU A 422 18.59 15.75 9.95
C GLU A 422 19.78 14.80 10.00
N MET A 423 19.76 13.72 9.21
CA MET A 423 20.90 12.81 9.10
C MET A 423 22.16 13.49 8.57
N VAL A 424 22.04 14.30 7.52
CA VAL A 424 23.16 15.07 6.93
C VAL A 424 23.72 16.06 7.96
N THR A 425 22.85 16.74 8.71
CA THR A 425 23.25 17.69 9.76
C THR A 425 23.98 16.97 10.90
N ALA A 426 23.44 15.84 11.36
CA ALA A 426 24.04 15.03 12.42
C ALA A 426 25.41 14.46 12.01
N LEU A 427 25.55 13.98 10.77
CA LEU A 427 26.83 13.50 10.24
C LEU A 427 27.88 14.61 10.18
N LYS A 428 27.52 15.81 9.70
CA LYS A 428 28.42 16.97 9.71
C LYS A 428 28.85 17.33 11.14
N LYS A 429 27.91 17.33 12.09
CA LYS A 429 28.19 17.59 13.51
C LYS A 429 29.12 16.53 14.12
N ALA A 430 29.01 15.28 13.68
CA ALA A 430 29.87 14.18 14.08
C ALA A 430 31.27 14.18 13.42
N GLY A 431 31.58 15.17 12.56
CA GLY A 431 32.86 15.29 11.86
C GLY A 431 32.93 14.56 10.52
N GLY A 432 31.82 14.00 10.03
CA GLY A 432 31.73 13.44 8.69
C GLY A 432 31.55 14.51 7.61
N ALA A 433 31.78 14.14 6.35
CA ALA A 433 31.64 15.02 5.19
C ALA A 433 30.62 14.49 4.17
N PRO A 434 29.33 14.33 4.53
CA PRO A 434 28.32 13.82 3.61
C PRO A 434 28.08 14.80 2.45
N ARG A 435 27.94 14.26 1.24
CA ARG A 435 27.33 14.96 0.10
C ARG A 435 25.81 14.84 0.21
N TYR A 436 25.10 15.91 -0.14
CA TYR A 436 23.65 15.92 -0.13
C TYR A 436 23.13 16.67 -1.35
N THR A 437 22.23 16.03 -2.09
CA THR A 437 21.56 16.61 -3.26
C THR A 437 20.05 16.60 -3.01
N GLU A 438 19.46 17.79 -2.95
CA GLU A 438 18.02 17.96 -2.78
C GLU A 438 17.41 18.50 -4.07
N TYR A 439 16.36 17.84 -4.55
CA TYR A 439 15.63 18.27 -5.75
C TYR A 439 14.45 19.16 -5.34
N PRO A 440 14.48 20.49 -5.62
CA PRO A 440 13.55 21.46 -5.02
C PRO A 440 12.10 21.26 -5.45
N ASP A 441 11.86 20.76 -6.66
CA ASP A 441 10.52 20.58 -7.21
C ASP A 441 10.06 19.14 -7.26
N ALA A 442 10.91 18.19 -6.87
CA ALA A 442 10.60 16.77 -6.96
C ALA A 442 9.88 16.26 -5.70
N ALA A 443 8.95 15.31 -5.93
CA ALA A 443 8.30 14.52 -4.89
C ALA A 443 9.10 13.24 -4.58
N HIS A 444 8.44 12.14 -4.18
CA HIS A 444 9.11 10.90 -3.78
C HIS A 444 9.94 10.21 -4.88
N GLY A 445 9.50 10.36 -6.14
CA GLY A 445 9.96 9.57 -7.29
C GLY A 445 11.25 10.02 -7.95
N ILE A 446 12.36 10.20 -7.22
CA ILE A 446 13.60 10.81 -7.77
C ILE A 446 14.66 9.84 -8.30
N TRP A 447 14.42 8.53 -8.25
CA TRP A 447 15.47 7.54 -8.48
C TRP A 447 15.99 7.51 -9.92
N GLU A 448 15.20 7.96 -10.90
CA GLU A 448 15.64 8.09 -12.28
C GLU A 448 16.55 9.32 -12.50
N GLU A 449 16.36 10.37 -11.71
CA GLU A 449 17.18 11.57 -11.66
C GLU A 449 18.49 11.28 -10.93
N VAL A 450 18.43 10.53 -9.83
CA VAL A 450 19.62 10.15 -9.05
C VAL A 450 20.64 9.40 -9.91
N ILE A 451 20.21 8.41 -10.70
CA ILE A 451 21.13 7.67 -11.59
C ILE A 451 21.70 8.54 -12.73
N LYS A 452 21.10 9.70 -13.03
CA LYS A 452 21.63 10.66 -14.00
C LYS A 452 22.62 11.64 -13.37
N THR A 453 22.85 11.56 -12.06
CA THR A 453 23.79 12.44 -11.35
C THR A 453 25.21 12.24 -11.90
N PRO A 454 25.83 13.28 -12.50
CA PRO A 454 27.16 13.16 -13.08
C PRO A 454 28.20 12.70 -12.05
N GLY A 455 29.00 11.70 -12.43
CA GLY A 455 30.09 11.18 -11.61
C GLY A 455 29.67 10.43 -10.35
N LEU A 456 28.39 10.06 -10.18
CA LEU A 456 27.94 9.35 -8.96
C LEU A 456 28.59 7.98 -8.81
N LEU A 457 28.67 7.16 -9.86
CA LEU A 457 29.37 5.87 -9.80
C LEU A 457 30.89 6.05 -9.68
N ASP A 458 31.48 7.00 -10.40
CA ASP A 458 32.91 7.31 -10.26
C ASP A 458 33.26 7.71 -8.83
N TRP A 459 32.40 8.51 -8.18
CA TRP A 459 32.52 8.82 -6.77
C TRP A 459 32.37 7.57 -5.90
N LEU A 460 31.36 6.73 -6.14
CA LEU A 460 31.11 5.52 -5.32
C LEU A 460 32.32 4.57 -5.34
N PHE A 461 32.84 4.26 -6.52
CA PHE A 461 33.94 3.31 -6.70
C PHE A 461 35.32 3.85 -6.31
N ALA A 462 35.44 5.18 -6.12
CA ALA A 462 36.63 5.79 -5.54
C ALA A 462 36.69 5.61 -4.00
N GLN A 463 35.58 5.25 -3.34
CA GLN A 463 35.54 5.16 -1.88
C GLN A 463 36.20 3.87 -1.37
N LYS A 464 36.95 4.01 -0.28
CA LYS A 464 37.52 2.92 0.52
C LYS A 464 37.34 3.23 1.99
N GLN A 465 37.11 2.20 2.79
CA GLN A 465 36.97 2.34 4.23
C GLN A 465 38.27 2.81 4.88
N VAL A 466 38.22 3.94 5.62
CA VAL A 466 39.41 4.64 6.13
C VAL A 466 40.01 3.99 7.40
N ASN A 467 39.27 3.12 8.11
CA ASN A 467 39.71 2.47 9.35
C ASN A 467 39.62 0.92 9.31
N PRO A 468 40.67 0.22 8.84
CA PRO A 468 40.67 -1.25 8.73
C PRO A 468 40.74 -2.01 10.07
N SER A 469 41.15 -1.37 11.18
CA SER A 469 41.29 -2.03 12.49
C SER A 469 39.97 -2.49 13.13
N LYS A 470 38.81 -1.98 12.65
CA LYS A 470 37.48 -2.50 13.00
C LYS A 470 37.00 -3.64 12.08
N ALA A 471 37.57 -3.75 10.88
CA ALA A 471 37.18 -4.77 9.90
C ALA A 471 37.81 -6.15 10.18
N SER A 472 38.95 -6.19 10.90
CA SER A 472 39.69 -7.42 11.21
C SER A 472 39.29 -8.13 12.51
N LYS A 473 38.27 -7.64 13.23
CA LYS A 473 37.78 -8.22 14.49
C LYS A 473 36.39 -8.86 14.37
N ILE A 474 35.91 -9.10 13.15
CA ILE A 474 34.54 -9.57 12.88
C ILE A 474 34.55 -10.87 12.09
#